data_AF-A0A2M9R6T8-F1
#
_entry.id   AF-A0A2M9R6T8-F1
#
_cell.length_a   1.000
_cell.length_b   1.000
_cell.length_c   1.000
_cell.angle_alpha   90.00
_cell.angle_beta   90.00
_cell.angle_gamma   90.00
#
_symmetry.space_group_name_H-M   'P 1'
#
loop_
_entity.id
_entity.type
_entity.pdbx_description
1 polymer ?
#
loop_
_entity_poly.entity_id
_entity_poly.type
_entity_poly.pdbx_seq_one_letter_code
_entity_poly.pdbx_strand_id
1 'polypeptide(L)'
;MATTNFDEQIRTDLDTFLSLKSKTSLQTDDVINIGAFVGANFLRILYREQKNVDNKQINSIFGVISNHYHNLFNDQLTKENYQQLADKALKELQDVNFEQNMHDFFSKIVEEANEK
;
A
#
# COMPACT_ATOMS: atom_id res chain seq x y z
N MET A 1 -17.58 18.69 7.33
CA MET A 1 -17.60 17.26 6.99
C MET A 1 -16.18 16.91 6.57
N ALA A 2 -15.39 16.34 7.49
CA ALA A 2 -14.03 15.92 7.18
C ALA A 2 -14.10 14.54 6.51
N THR A 3 -14.35 14.52 5.21
CA THR A 3 -13.92 13.37 4.40
C THR A 3 -12.39 13.40 4.43
N THR A 4 -11.79 12.66 5.35
CA THR A 4 -10.36 12.39 5.36
C THR A 4 -9.96 11.98 3.95
N ASN A 5 -9.11 12.79 3.29
CA ASN A 5 -8.79 12.61 1.88
C ASN A 5 -7.78 11.45 1.74
N PHE A 6 -8.23 10.23 2.05
CA PHE A 6 -7.39 9.03 2.02
C PHE A 6 -6.74 8.84 0.65
N ASP A 7 -7.40 9.27 -0.42
CA ASP A 7 -6.86 9.23 -1.77
C ASP A 7 -5.50 9.93 -1.90
N GLU A 8 -5.38 11.16 -1.39
CA GLU A 8 -4.12 11.93 -1.44
C GLU A 8 -3.06 11.32 -0.53
N GLN A 9 -3.46 10.84 0.66
CA GLN A 9 -2.52 10.23 1.60
C GLN A 9 -1.99 8.88 1.07
N ILE A 10 -2.86 8.04 0.51
CA ILE A 10 -2.47 6.79 -0.16
C ILE A 10 -1.45 7.09 -1.26
N ARG A 11 -1.74 8.05 -2.15
CA ARG A 11 -0.81 8.41 -3.23
C ARG A 11 0.53 8.92 -2.69
N THR A 12 0.50 9.77 -1.66
CA THR A 12 1.71 10.31 -1.03
C THR A 12 2.57 9.20 -0.41
N ASP A 13 1.96 8.27 0.31
CA ASP A 13 2.66 7.15 0.93
C ASP A 13 3.27 6.24 -0.16
N LEU A 14 2.48 5.91 -1.19
CA LEU A 14 2.94 5.14 -2.33
C LEU A 14 4.13 5.81 -3.02
N ASP A 15 4.01 7.09 -3.39
CA ASP A 15 5.07 7.84 -4.06
C ASP A 15 6.33 7.91 -3.20
N THR A 16 6.19 8.12 -1.90
CA THR A 16 7.32 8.19 -0.97
C THR A 16 8.08 6.87 -0.95
N PHE A 17 7.41 5.75 -0.69
CA PHE A 17 8.10 4.46 -0.54
C PHE A 17 8.59 3.89 -1.88
N LEU A 18 7.84 4.09 -2.97
CA LEU A 18 8.29 3.71 -4.30
C LEU A 18 9.51 4.53 -4.73
N SER A 19 9.50 5.85 -4.48
CA SER A 19 10.65 6.72 -4.76
C SER A 19 11.88 6.29 -3.97
N LEU A 20 11.74 6.05 -2.66
CA LEU A 20 12.84 5.56 -1.84
C LEU A 20 13.39 4.23 -2.36
N LYS A 21 12.53 3.26 -2.66
CA LYS A 21 12.95 1.94 -3.15
C LYS A 21 13.55 2.00 -4.55
N SER A 22 13.10 2.92 -5.41
CA SER A 22 13.67 3.14 -6.75
C SER A 22 15.12 3.61 -6.74
N LYS A 23 15.59 4.23 -5.65
CA LYS A 23 17.02 4.58 -5.47
C LYS A 23 17.91 3.34 -5.35
N THR A 24 17.34 2.22 -4.90
CA THR A 24 18.09 0.98 -4.66
C THR A 24 17.91 0.02 -5.81
N SER A 25 16.81 -0.73 -5.81
CA SER A 25 16.35 -1.62 -6.87
C SER A 25 14.87 -1.87 -6.59
N LEU A 26 13.99 -1.35 -7.45
CA LEU A 26 12.56 -1.55 -7.35
C LEU A 26 12.16 -2.76 -8.21
N GLN A 27 11.73 -3.84 -7.56
CA GLN A 27 11.19 -5.04 -8.22
C GLN A 27 9.66 -5.08 -8.13
N THR A 28 9.02 -5.88 -8.98
CA THR A 28 7.56 -6.06 -8.96
C THR A 28 7.05 -6.50 -7.59
N ASP A 29 7.77 -7.38 -6.90
CA ASP A 29 7.42 -7.81 -5.53
C ASP A 29 7.46 -6.66 -4.53
N ASP A 30 8.39 -5.71 -4.66
CA ASP A 30 8.43 -4.52 -3.81
C ASP A 30 7.21 -3.63 -4.05
N VAL A 31 6.82 -3.44 -5.31
CA VAL A 31 5.61 -2.68 -5.69
C VAL A 31 4.36 -3.32 -5.08
N ILE A 32 4.23 -4.65 -5.20
CA ILE A 32 3.12 -5.40 -4.60
C ILE A 32 3.13 -5.24 -3.07
N ASN A 33 4.28 -5.39 -2.43
CA ASN A 33 4.41 -5.32 -0.98
C ASN A 33 4.11 -3.92 -0.43
N ILE A 34 4.64 -2.86 -1.07
CA ILE A 34 4.38 -1.46 -0.71
C ILE A 34 2.88 -1.19 -0.81
N GLY A 35 2.26 -1.52 -1.94
CA GLY A 35 0.83 -1.30 -2.13
C GLY A 35 -0.02 -2.11 -1.16
N ALA A 36 0.40 -3.32 -0.82
CA ALA A 36 -0.31 -4.16 0.15
C ALA A 36 -0.26 -3.57 1.57
N PHE A 37 0.92 -3.15 2.04
CA PHE A 37 1.07 -2.55 3.37
C PHE A 37 0.34 -1.21 3.48
N VAL A 38 0.45 -0.34 2.46
CA VAL A 38 -0.28 0.93 2.42
C VAL A 38 -1.79 0.67 2.42
N GLY A 39 -2.29 -0.20 1.54
CA GLY A 39 -3.71 -0.56 1.48
C GLY A 39 -4.23 -1.12 2.80
N ALA A 40 -3.49 -2.06 3.41
CA ALA A 40 -3.85 -2.64 4.71
C ALA A 40 -3.86 -1.60 5.83
N ASN A 41 -2.94 -0.62 5.82
CA ASN A 41 -2.90 0.45 6.82
C ASN A 41 -4.19 1.30 6.78
N PHE A 42 -4.61 1.74 5.59
CA PHE A 42 -5.84 2.52 5.44
C PHE A 42 -7.10 1.71 5.75
N LEU A 43 -7.14 0.42 5.39
CA LEU A 43 -8.23 -0.47 5.78
C LEU A 43 -8.31 -0.62 7.30
N ARG A 44 -7.16 -0.69 8.00
CA ARG A 44 -7.12 -0.72 9.47
C ARG A 44 -7.56 0.57 10.11
N ILE A 45 -7.22 1.72 9.54
CA ILE A 45 -7.71 3.02 10.02
C ILE A 45 -9.25 3.04 9.92
N LEU A 46 -9.80 2.69 8.76
CA LEU A 46 -11.25 2.58 8.56
C LEU A 46 -11.90 1.61 9.57
N TYR A 47 -11.31 0.43 9.77
CA TYR A 47 -11.81 -0.53 10.74
C TYR A 47 -11.77 -0.01 12.17
N ARG A 48 -10.71 0.72 12.56
CA ARG A 48 -10.61 1.32 13.90
C ARG A 48 -11.70 2.35 14.14
N GLU A 49 -11.98 3.20 13.15
CA GLU A 49 -12.97 4.28 13.20
C GLU A 49 -14.41 3.78 13.13
N GLN A 50 -14.69 2.86 12.22
CA GLN A 50 -16.07 2.47 11.86
C GLN A 50 -16.48 1.09 12.39
N LYS A 51 -15.52 0.34 12.97
CA LYS A 51 -15.70 -1.04 13.46
C LYS A 51 -16.15 -2.05 12.39
N ASN A 52 -16.15 -1.64 11.13
CA ASN A 52 -16.45 -2.45 9.97
C ASN A 52 -15.74 -1.86 8.76
N VAL A 53 -15.41 -2.71 7.78
CA VAL A 53 -14.95 -2.27 6.47
C VAL A 53 -15.74 -3.06 5.43
N ASP A 54 -16.51 -2.35 4.61
CA ASP A 54 -17.30 -2.98 3.56
C ASP A 54 -16.54 -3.11 2.23
N ASN A 55 -17.11 -3.88 1.30
CA ASN A 55 -16.52 -4.08 -0.03
C ASN A 55 -16.39 -2.78 -0.82
N LYS A 56 -17.24 -1.79 -0.59
CA LYS A 56 -17.17 -0.50 -1.29
C LYS A 56 -15.93 0.29 -0.83
N GLN A 57 -15.64 0.27 0.46
CA GLN A 57 -14.45 0.88 1.05
C GLN A 57 -13.17 0.17 0.61
N ILE A 58 -13.19 -1.17 0.61
CA ILE A 58 -12.09 -2.00 0.08
C ILE A 58 -11.82 -1.63 -1.38
N ASN A 59 -12.86 -1.63 -2.22
CA ASN A 59 -12.74 -1.28 -3.63
C ASN A 59 -12.30 0.16 -3.85
N SER A 60 -12.69 1.09 -2.96
CA SER A 60 -12.24 2.48 -3.02
C SER A 60 -10.73 2.57 -2.81
N ILE A 61 -10.20 1.96 -1.75
CA ILE A 61 -8.76 1.98 -1.44
C ILE A 61 -7.95 1.33 -2.56
N PHE A 62 -8.32 0.11 -2.97
CA PHE A 62 -7.60 -0.58 -4.05
C PHE A 62 -7.79 0.10 -5.41
N GLY A 63 -8.92 0.77 -5.63
CA GLY A 63 -9.15 1.60 -6.82
C GLY A 63 -8.15 2.76 -6.91
N VAL A 64 -7.89 3.45 -5.80
CA VAL A 64 -6.87 4.51 -5.74
C VAL A 64 -5.48 3.95 -6.04
N ILE A 65 -5.10 2.86 -5.36
CA ILE A 65 -3.79 2.22 -5.53
C ILE A 65 -3.60 1.76 -6.99
N SER A 66 -4.60 1.10 -7.57
CA SER A 66 -4.56 0.60 -8.94
C SER A 66 -4.44 1.73 -9.96
N ASN A 67 -5.22 2.80 -9.81
CA ASN A 67 -5.13 3.95 -10.71
C ASN A 67 -3.75 4.62 -10.62
N HIS A 68 -3.22 4.75 -9.40
CA HIS A 68 -1.90 5.34 -9.18
C HIS A 68 -0.80 4.51 -9.81
N TYR A 69 -0.83 3.19 -9.61
CA TYR A 69 0.15 2.27 -10.19
C TYR A 69 0.05 2.17 -11.71
N HIS A 70 -1.15 2.20 -12.28
CA HIS A 70 -1.32 2.23 -13.72
C HIS A 70 -0.65 3.48 -14.32
N ASN A 71 -0.79 4.66 -13.68
CA ASN A 71 -0.15 5.88 -14.13
C ASN A 71 1.40 5.83 -14.02
N LEU A 72 1.93 5.19 -12.97
CA LEU A 72 3.38 5.12 -12.74
C LEU A 72 4.08 4.07 -13.61
N PHE A 73 3.44 2.92 -13.81
CA PHE A 73 4.07 1.74 -14.41
C PHE A 73 3.54 1.42 -15.82
N ASN A 74 2.60 2.20 -16.36
CA ASN A 74 2.10 2.12 -17.74
C ASN A 74 1.87 0.67 -18.23
N ASP A 75 1.00 -0.06 -17.53
CA ASP A 75 0.63 -1.47 -17.78
C ASP A 75 1.73 -2.53 -17.59
N GLN A 76 2.86 -2.22 -16.95
CA GLN A 76 3.82 -3.25 -16.54
C GLN A 76 3.29 -4.20 -15.47
N LEU A 77 2.26 -3.79 -14.71
CA LEU A 77 1.59 -4.63 -13.73
C LEU A 77 0.41 -5.37 -14.37
N THR A 78 0.41 -6.69 -14.22
CA THR A 78 -0.67 -7.54 -14.69
C THR A 78 -1.83 -7.56 -13.70
N LYS A 79 -2.99 -8.04 -14.16
CA LYS A 79 -4.14 -8.33 -13.28
C LYS A 79 -3.78 -9.23 -12.10
N GLU A 80 -2.89 -10.20 -12.31
CA GLU A 80 -2.43 -11.10 -11.25
C GLU A 80 -1.66 -10.33 -10.17
N ASN A 81 -0.82 -9.36 -10.54
CA ASN A 81 -0.10 -8.53 -9.57
C ASN A 81 -1.06 -7.70 -8.70
N TYR A 82 -2.11 -7.13 -9.30
CA TYR A 82 -3.13 -6.40 -8.54
C TYR A 82 -3.92 -7.32 -7.61
N GLN A 83 -4.20 -8.54 -8.03
CA GLN A 83 -4.90 -9.53 -7.19
C GLN A 83 -4.01 -9.98 -6.02
N GLN A 84 -2.74 -10.27 -6.27
CA GLN A 84 -1.76 -10.60 -5.23
C GLN A 84 -1.61 -9.47 -4.19
N LEU A 85 -1.58 -8.22 -4.65
CA LEU A 85 -1.56 -7.04 -3.77
C LEU A 85 -2.78 -6.99 -2.87
N ALA A 86 -3.98 -7.13 -3.44
CA ALA A 86 -5.23 -7.08 -2.69
C ALA A 86 -5.32 -8.23 -1.67
N ASP A 87 -5.00 -9.45 -2.09
CA ASP A 87 -5.02 -10.63 -1.22
C ASP A 87 -4.02 -10.47 -0.05
N LYS A 88 -2.82 -9.94 -0.34
CA LYS A 88 -1.82 -9.67 0.68
C LYS A 88 -2.28 -8.61 1.66
N ALA A 89 -2.83 -7.49 1.18
CA ALA A 89 -3.37 -6.45 2.05
C ALA A 89 -4.49 -6.96 2.97
N LEU A 90 -5.40 -7.78 2.44
CA LEU A 90 -6.49 -8.38 3.24
C LEU A 90 -5.97 -9.39 4.26
N LYS A 91 -4.87 -10.09 3.97
CA LYS A 91 -4.19 -10.97 4.93
C LYS A 91 -3.54 -10.16 6.05
N GLU A 92 -2.81 -9.10 5.70
CA GLU A 92 -2.17 -8.17 6.64
C GLU A 92 -3.19 -7.47 7.55
N LEU A 93 -4.39 -7.18 7.05
CA LEU A 93 -5.50 -6.65 7.84
C LEU A 93 -5.82 -7.55 9.06
N GLN A 94 -5.66 -8.86 8.94
CA GLN A 94 -5.94 -9.84 9.99
C GLN A 94 -4.73 -10.17 10.88
N ASP A 95 -3.52 -9.71 10.51
CA ASP A 95 -2.28 -10.07 11.22
C ASP A 95 -2.09 -9.24 12.50
N VAL A 96 -2.03 -9.89 13.66
CA VAL A 96 -1.79 -9.21 14.94
C VAL A 96 -0.46 -8.45 14.99
N ASN A 97 0.54 -8.86 14.20
CA ASN A 97 1.86 -8.25 14.13
C ASN A 97 2.01 -7.23 13.00
N PHE A 98 0.93 -6.89 12.28
CA PHE A 98 0.97 -5.97 11.15
C PHE A 98 1.73 -4.66 11.44
N GLU A 99 1.50 -4.02 12.59
CA GLU A 99 2.15 -2.73 12.88
C GLU A 99 3.68 -2.88 12.93
N GLN A 100 4.16 -3.98 13.52
CA GLN A 100 5.57 -4.33 13.54
C GLN A 100 6.06 -4.70 12.14
N ASN A 101 5.36 -5.59 11.43
CA ASN A 101 5.74 -6.04 10.09
C ASN A 101 5.84 -4.87 9.09
N MET A 102 4.86 -3.95 9.15
CA MET A 102 4.82 -2.75 8.34
C MET A 102 5.97 -1.81 8.69
N HIS A 103 6.21 -1.60 9.98
CA HIS A 103 7.33 -0.78 10.45
C HIS A 103 8.67 -1.35 9.96
N ASP A 104 8.92 -2.64 10.19
CA ASP A 104 10.16 -3.30 9.79
C ASP A 104 10.38 -3.23 8.27
N PHE A 105 9.31 -3.44 7.49
CA PHE A 105 9.36 -3.36 6.04
C PHE A 105 9.73 -1.95 5.54
N PHE A 106 9.04 -0.90 6.02
CA PHE A 106 9.31 0.46 5.57
C PHE A 106 10.59 1.05 6.14
N SER A 107 10.96 0.72 7.38
CA SER A 107 12.25 1.09 7.98
C SER A 107 13.40 0.54 7.15
N LYS A 108 13.32 -0.72 6.73
CA LYS A 108 14.31 -1.32 5.82
C LYS A 108 14.42 -0.57 4.49
N ILE A 109 13.30 -0.14 3.90
CA ILE A 109 13.32 0.67 2.66
C ILE A 109 14.04 1.99 2.88
N VAL A 110 13.80 2.66 4.01
CA VAL A 110 14.44 3.92 4.37
C VAL A 110 15.94 3.74 4.61
N GLU A 111 16.33 2.70 5.35
CA GLU A 111 17.74 2.36 5.62
C GLU A 111 18.50 2.10 4.32
N GLU A 112 17.99 1.20 3.47
CA GLU A 112 18.61 0.87 2.18
C GLU A 112 18.77 2.12 1.27
N ALA A 113 17.83 3.08 1.37
CA ALA A 113 17.88 4.31 0.58
C ALA A 113 18.87 5.36 1.12
N ASN A 114 19.26 5.28 2.40
CA ASN A 114 20.22 6.19 3.04
C ASN A 114 21.67 5.69 2.99
N GLU A 115 21.88 4.39 2.76
CA GLU A 115 23.22 3.78 2.61
C GLU A 115 23.83 3.94 1.20
N LYS A 116 23.11 4.58 0.27
CA LYS A 116 23.54 4.89 -1.11
C LYS A 116 23.74 6.38 -1.34
#